data_AF-A0A7W5DY92-F1
#
_entry.id   AF-A0A7W5DY92-F1
#
_cell.length_a   1.000
_cell.length_b   1.000
_cell.length_c   1.000
_cell.angle_alpha   90.00
_cell.angle_beta   90.00
_cell.angle_gamma   90.00
#
_symmetry.space_group_name_H-M   'P 1'
#
loop_
_entity.id
_entity.type
_entity.pdbx_description
1 polymer ?
#
loop_
_entity_poly.entity_id
_entity_poly.type
_entity_poly.pdbx_seq_one_letter_code
_entity_poly.pdbx_strand_id
1 'polypeptide(L)'
;MDDTKQDEMLQLLRSLNDEVQGLRKRVDMLEANQPKRVISEELVCILSSTIAAYLGVKPRIRQIRLVSSESWAHQGRATIQASHALKR
;
A
#
# COMPACT_ATOMS: atom_id res chain seq x y z
N MET A 1 43.08 13.48 1.56
CA MET A 1 42.39 12.30 2.13
C MET A 1 40.98 12.65 2.58
N ASP A 2 40.70 13.92 2.93
CA ASP A 2 39.35 14.43 3.22
C ASP A 2 38.59 14.81 1.93
N ASP A 3 39.25 15.48 0.98
CA ASP A 3 38.67 15.85 -0.33
C ASP A 3 38.18 14.65 -1.14
N THR A 4 38.91 13.53 -1.08
CA THR A 4 38.54 12.29 -1.78
C THR A 4 37.24 11.69 -1.23
N LYS A 5 37.06 11.74 0.10
CA LYS A 5 35.82 11.31 0.76
C LYS A 5 34.68 12.28 0.50
N GLN A 6 34.96 13.58 0.43
CA GLN A 6 33.96 14.58 0.05
C GLN A 6 33.48 14.37 -1.39
N ASP A 7 34.37 14.07 -2.32
CA ASP A 7 34.02 13.77 -3.71
C ASP A 7 33.20 12.48 -3.82
N GLU A 8 33.59 11.41 -3.13
CA GLU A 8 32.82 10.16 -3.06
C GLU A 8 31.41 10.38 -2.49
N MET A 9 31.29 11.19 -1.43
CA MET A 9 30.01 11.54 -0.83
C MET A 9 29.14 12.36 -1.79
N LEU A 10 29.72 13.32 -2.52
CA LEU A 10 29.02 14.11 -3.52
C LEU A 10 28.56 13.23 -4.70
N GLN A 11 29.36 12.26 -5.12
CA GLN A 11 28.98 11.29 -6.14
C GLN A 11 27.81 10.41 -5.68
N LEU A 12 27.84 9.94 -4.44
CA LEU A 12 26.76 9.15 -3.86
C LEU A 12 25.45 9.95 -3.77
N LEU A 13 25.51 11.20 -3.32
CA LEU A 13 24.34 12.07 -3.24
C LEU A 13 23.74 12.36 -4.62
N ARG A 14 24.58 12.56 -5.64
CA ARG A 14 24.11 12.73 -7.03
C ARG A 14 23.42 11.48 -7.55
N SER A 15 24.06 10.32 -7.39
CA SER A 15 23.49 9.02 -7.76
C SER A 15 22.13 8.77 -7.10
N LEU A 16 22.04 9.03 -5.79
CA LEU A 16 20.79 8.89 -5.05
C LEU A 16 19.72 9.86 -5.53
N ASN A 17 20.08 11.12 -5.79
CA ASN A 17 19.13 12.09 -6.33
C ASN A 17 18.61 11.64 -7.71
N ASP A 18 19.48 11.14 -8.58
CA ASP A 18 19.09 10.66 -9.91
C ASP A 18 18.16 9.44 -9.81
N GLU A 19 18.42 8.53 -8.88
CA GLU A 19 17.55 7.38 -8.61
C GLU A 19 16.18 7.83 -8.07
N VAL A 20 16.14 8.75 -7.11
CA VAL A 20 14.89 9.33 -6.58
C VAL A 20 14.09 10.01 -7.68
N GLN A 21 14.74 10.75 -8.57
CA GLN A 21 14.07 11.38 -9.72
C GLN A 21 13.54 10.33 -10.71
N GLY A 22 14.30 9.26 -10.95
CA GLY A 22 13.85 8.14 -11.78
C GLY A 22 12.63 7.43 -11.19
N LEU A 23 12.64 7.16 -9.89
CA LEU A 23 11.52 6.55 -9.18
C LEU A 23 10.30 7.46 -9.18
N ARG A 24 10.48 8.76 -8.93
CA ARG A 24 9.37 9.72 -8.93
C ARG A 24 8.67 9.78 -10.29
N LYS A 25 9.43 9.84 -11.39
CA LYS A 25 8.86 9.77 -12.75
C LYS A 25 8.07 8.48 -12.99
N ARG A 26 8.56 7.34 -12.48
CA ARG A 26 7.83 6.06 -12.59
C ARG A 26 6.53 6.08 -11.81
N VAL A 27 6.54 6.65 -10.59
CA VAL A 27 5.32 6.82 -9.79
C VAL A 27 4.33 7.72 -10.51
N ASP A 28 4.76 8.89 -10.99
CA ASP A 28 3.89 9.83 -11.72
C ASP A 28 3.26 9.16 -12.95
N MET A 29 4.03 8.35 -13.69
CA MET A 29 3.53 7.58 -14.84
C MET A 29 2.51 6.51 -14.42
N LEU A 30 2.73 5.82 -13.31
CA LEU A 30 1.80 4.79 -12.81
C LEU A 30 0.52 5.42 -12.25
N GLU A 31 0.62 6.54 -11.56
CA GLU A 31 -0.53 7.28 -11.05
C GLU A 31 -1.36 7.88 -12.18
N ALA A 32 -0.73 8.42 -13.22
CA ALA A 32 -1.42 8.94 -14.40
C ALA A 32 -2.19 7.84 -15.18
N ASN A 33 -1.64 6.62 -15.21
CA ASN A 33 -2.28 5.46 -15.84
C ASN A 33 -3.20 4.68 -14.88
N GLN A 34 -3.34 5.12 -13.63
CA GLN A 34 -4.20 4.45 -12.69
C GLN A 34 -5.65 4.73 -13.13
N PRO A 35 -6.44 3.69 -13.47
CA PRO A 35 -7.82 3.90 -13.86
C PRO A 35 -8.52 4.59 -12.70
N LYS A 36 -9.14 5.75 -12.96
CA LYS A 36 -10.03 6.38 -11.97
C LYS A 36 -11.03 5.31 -11.55
N ARG A 37 -10.92 4.88 -10.30
CA ARG A 37 -11.73 3.79 -9.76
C ARG A 37 -13.13 4.33 -9.55
N VAL A 38 -13.92 4.35 -10.62
CA VAL A 38 -15.34 4.66 -10.54
C VAL A 38 -15.97 3.51 -9.78
N ILE A 39 -16.31 3.76 -8.52
CA ILE A 39 -17.05 2.81 -7.71
C ILE A 39 -18.49 2.85 -8.25
N SER A 40 -18.87 1.85 -9.04
CA SER A 40 -20.25 1.73 -9.53
C SER A 40 -21.20 1.43 -8.36
N GLU A 41 -22.45 1.86 -8.47
CA GLU A 41 -23.49 1.55 -7.47
C GLU A 41 -23.68 0.04 -7.31
N GLU A 42 -23.58 -0.71 -8.39
CA GLU A 42 -23.61 -2.18 -8.38
C GLU A 42 -22.49 -2.75 -7.50
N LEU A 43 -21.26 -2.24 -7.63
CA LEU A 43 -20.13 -2.68 -6.82
C LEU A 43 -20.36 -2.36 -5.33
N VAL A 44 -20.92 -1.19 -5.01
CA VAL A 44 -21.30 -0.85 -3.63
C VAL A 44 -22.33 -1.85 -3.08
N CYS A 45 -23.32 -2.20 -3.88
CA CYS A 45 -24.36 -3.15 -3.50
C CYS A 45 -23.77 -4.55 -3.23
N ILE A 46 -22.91 -5.05 -4.13
CA ILE A 46 -22.23 -6.34 -3.97
C ILE A 46 -21.36 -6.37 -2.72
N LEU A 47 -20.59 -5.31 -2.47
CA LEU A 47 -19.76 -5.22 -1.26
C LEU A 47 -20.64 -5.18 0.00
N SER A 48 -21.72 -4.41 -0.03
CA SER A 48 -22.65 -4.28 1.10
C SER A 48 -23.38 -5.59 1.40
N SER A 49 -23.83 -6.32 0.36
CA SER A 49 -24.50 -7.61 0.52
C SER A 49 -23.53 -8.67 1.04
N THR A 50 -22.28 -8.66 0.58
CA THR A 50 -21.24 -9.57 1.05
C THR A 50 -20.93 -9.33 2.53
N ILE A 51 -20.79 -8.07 2.94
CA ILE A 51 -20.57 -7.71 4.35
C ILE A 51 -21.79 -8.12 5.19
N ALA A 52 -23.00 -7.86 4.72
CA ALA A 52 -24.23 -8.25 5.43
C ALA A 52 -24.36 -9.77 5.57
N ALA A 53 -24.02 -10.53 4.52
CA ALA A 53 -24.01 -12.00 4.56
C ALA A 53 -22.95 -12.55 5.51
N TYR A 54 -21.75 -11.95 5.52
CA TYR A 54 -20.66 -12.35 6.41
C TYR A 54 -20.96 -12.04 7.88
N LEU A 55 -21.53 -10.86 8.14
CA LEU A 55 -21.79 -10.37 9.48
C LEU A 55 -23.12 -10.84 10.08
N GLY A 56 -24.08 -11.25 9.25
CA GLY A 56 -25.41 -11.68 9.66
C GLY A 56 -26.32 -10.51 10.07
N VAL A 57 -27.44 -10.83 10.72
CA VAL A 57 -28.45 -9.83 11.15
C VAL A 57 -27.96 -9.05 12.37
N LYS A 58 -27.89 -7.72 12.25
CA LYS A 58 -27.51 -6.75 13.31
C LYS A 58 -26.09 -6.91 13.86
N PRO A 59 -25.04 -6.75 13.04
CA PRO A 59 -23.68 -6.74 13.55
C PRO A 59 -23.41 -5.50 14.39
N ARG A 60 -22.85 -5.70 15.58
CA ARG A 60 -22.43 -4.61 16.45
C ARG A 60 -21.09 -4.06 15.97
N ILE A 61 -21.14 -3.01 15.16
CA ILE A 61 -19.95 -2.30 14.69
C ILE A 61 -19.32 -1.58 15.89
N ARG A 62 -18.12 -2.02 16.31
CA ARG A 62 -17.40 -1.41 17.45
C ARG A 62 -16.59 -0.19 17.01
N GLN A 63 -16.08 -0.19 15.77
CA GLN A 63 -15.29 0.90 15.23
C GLN A 63 -15.18 0.82 13.69
N ILE A 64 -15.23 1.98 13.02
CA ILE A 64 -14.87 2.13 11.60
C ILE A 64 -13.64 3.05 11.55
N ARG A 65 -12.57 2.64 10.87
CA ARG A 65 -11.41 3.50 10.60
C ARG A 65 -11.08 3.47 9.11
N LEU A 66 -10.85 4.64 8.53
CA LEU A 66 -10.23 4.75 7.21
C LEU A 66 -8.73 4.50 7.38
N VAL A 67 -8.23 3.44 6.75
CA VAL A 67 -6.79 3.15 6.72
C VAL A 67 -6.28 3.51 5.33
N SER A 68 -5.52 4.61 5.24
CA SER A 68 -5.01 5.16 3.98
C SER A 68 -3.66 4.58 3.54
N SER A 69 -3.28 3.40 4.06
CA SER A 69 -1.95 2.83 3.85
C SER A 69 -2.01 1.49 3.11
N GLU A 70 -1.11 1.30 2.11
CA GLU A 70 -0.88 0.02 1.42
C GLU A 70 -0.51 -1.13 2.37
N SER A 71 -0.15 -0.82 3.61
CA SER A 71 0.09 -1.80 4.67
C SER A 71 -1.11 -2.70 4.95
N TRP A 72 -2.36 -2.26 4.72
CA TRP A 72 -3.53 -3.11 4.97
C TRP A 72 -3.55 -4.34 4.07
N ALA A 73 -3.21 -4.17 2.78
CA ALA A 73 -3.12 -5.28 1.82
C ALA A 73 -1.96 -6.25 2.16
N HIS A 74 -0.90 -5.76 2.82
CA HIS A 74 0.23 -6.56 3.27
C HIS A 74 -0.04 -7.26 4.62
N GLN A 75 -0.66 -6.57 5.58
CA GLN A 75 -1.02 -7.09 6.89
C GLN A 75 -2.10 -8.17 6.81
N GLY A 76 -3.12 -8.00 5.96
CA GLY A 76 -4.15 -9.03 5.77
C GLY A 76 -3.57 -10.35 5.25
N ARG A 77 -2.57 -10.28 4.35
CA ARG A 77 -1.85 -11.46 3.87
C ARG A 77 -0.91 -12.02 4.94
N ALA A 78 -0.21 -11.17 5.69
CA ALA A 78 0.70 -11.60 6.75
C ALA A 78 -0.02 -12.37 7.87
N THR A 79 -1.21 -11.95 8.30
CA THR A 79 -2.00 -12.68 9.31
C THR A 79 -2.43 -14.07 8.85
N ILE A 80 -2.82 -14.23 7.58
CA ILE A 80 -3.22 -15.54 7.02
C ILE A 80 -2.00 -16.44 6.78
N GLN A 81 -0.83 -15.89 6.44
CA GLN A 81 0.40 -16.68 6.26
C GLN A 81 1.06 -17.04 7.60
N ALA A 82 0.93 -16.17 8.61
CA ALA A 82 1.49 -16.41 9.95
C ALA A 82 0.76 -17.51 10.72
N SER A 83 -0.53 -17.78 10.45
CA SER A 83 -1.24 -18.89 11.10
C SER A 83 -0.67 -20.27 10.73
N HIS A 84 0.03 -20.38 9.60
CA HIS A 84 0.73 -21.60 9.19
C HIS A 84 2.18 -21.68 9.69
N ALA A 85 2.72 -20.61 10.30
CA ALA A 85 4.09 -20.55 10.80
C ALA A 85 4.24 -20.97 12.28
N LEU A 86 3.13 -21.29 12.98
CA LEU A 86 3.19 -21.90 14.31
C LEU A 86 3.58 -23.39 14.20
N LYS A 87 4.88 -23.64 14.04
CA LYS A 87 5.51 -24.93 14.38
C LYS A 87 6.16 -24.80 15.76
N ARG A 88 5.86 -25.80 16.60
CA ARG A 88 6.35 -26.02 17.97
C ARG A 88 7.87 -25.97 18.08
#